data_AF-A0A954V3W8-F1
#
_entry.id   AF-A0A954V3W8-F1
#
_cell.length_a   1.000
_cell.length_b   1.000
_cell.length_c   1.000
_cell.angle_alpha   90.00
_cell.angle_beta   90.00
_cell.angle_gamma   90.00
#
_symmetry.space_group_name_H-M   'P 1'
#
loop_
_entity.id
_entity.type
_entity.pdbx_description
1 polymer ?
#
loop_
_entity_poly.entity_id
_entity_poly.type
_entity_poly.pdbx_seq_one_letter_code
_entity_poly.pdbx_strand_id
1 'polypeptide(L)'
;MRIHTRIAHLVTDCGTRPEEILALTFTNKAAKEMRERVARLLGDVSGMWVSTFHAMCARILRRDIEVLPGYTRNFTIYDTADKRQLIKNVVKELGFDAKRFRPPALASWISADKNRNPDRDGWTIDPEGGIDDEVLARVGARYQERMRENNALDFDDLLLLTLELCELHPGVRDAYAYRFRQVMVDEYQDTNRVQYRLVRHLASHYGNLAVC
;
A
#
# COMPACT_ATOMS: atom_id res chain seq x y z
N MET A 1 -8.47 -0.89 -25.18
CA MET A 1 -7.31 -1.77 -25.45
C MET A 1 -6.89 -2.41 -24.14
N ARG A 2 -6.71 -3.74 -24.07
CA ARG A 2 -6.37 -4.42 -22.80
C ARG A 2 -4.93 -4.07 -22.38
N ILE A 3 -4.64 -3.97 -21.08
CA ILE A 3 -3.31 -3.54 -20.58
C ILE A 3 -2.15 -4.36 -21.16
N HIS A 4 -2.26 -5.68 -21.19
CA HIS A 4 -1.18 -6.55 -21.69
C HIS A 4 -0.83 -6.34 -23.17
N THR A 5 -1.81 -6.02 -24.04
CA THR A 5 -1.53 -5.72 -25.45
C THR A 5 -0.84 -4.36 -25.60
N ARG A 6 -1.19 -3.40 -24.74
CA ARG A 6 -0.50 -2.10 -24.69
C ARG A 6 0.95 -2.26 -24.21
N ILE A 7 1.18 -3.07 -23.18
CA ILE A 7 2.54 -3.39 -22.72
C ILE A 7 3.36 -4.00 -23.87
N ALA A 8 2.78 -4.96 -24.59
CA ALA A 8 3.47 -5.59 -25.72
C ALA A 8 3.89 -4.55 -26.78
N HIS A 9 2.95 -3.70 -27.21
CA HIS A 9 3.23 -2.61 -28.16
C HIS A 9 4.30 -1.63 -27.67
N LEU A 10 4.26 -1.24 -26.39
CA LEU A 10 5.26 -0.33 -25.81
C LEU A 10 6.67 -0.92 -25.86
N VAL A 11 6.80 -2.23 -25.67
CA VAL A 11 8.09 -2.92 -25.68
C VAL A 11 8.57 -3.18 -27.11
N THR A 12 7.72 -3.71 -27.99
CA THR A 12 8.12 -4.08 -29.36
C THR A 12 8.26 -2.89 -30.29
N ASP A 13 7.33 -1.94 -30.21
CA ASP A 13 7.16 -0.91 -31.24
C ASP A 13 7.65 0.46 -30.75
N CYS A 14 7.59 0.73 -29.45
CA CYS A 14 8.02 2.01 -28.85
C CYS A 14 9.40 1.92 -28.16
N GLY A 15 10.03 0.75 -28.10
CA GLY A 15 11.35 0.55 -27.50
C GLY A 15 11.41 0.80 -25.99
N THR A 16 10.29 0.70 -25.26
CA THR A 16 10.28 0.79 -23.80
C THR A 16 10.85 -0.49 -23.19
N ARG A 17 11.80 -0.39 -22.27
CA ARG A 17 12.38 -1.60 -21.66
C ARG A 17 11.42 -2.19 -20.62
N PRO A 18 11.35 -3.52 -20.45
CA PRO A 18 10.46 -4.14 -19.47
C PRO A 18 10.58 -3.56 -18.04
N GLU A 19 11.80 -3.26 -17.59
CA GLU A 19 12.07 -2.69 -16.25
C GLU A 19 11.57 -1.26 -16.04
N GLU A 20 11.19 -0.57 -17.12
CA GLU A 20 10.62 0.77 -17.11
C GLU A 20 9.08 0.75 -17.00
N ILE A 21 8.47 -0.44 -16.95
CA ILE A 21 7.02 -0.61 -16.90
C ILE A 21 6.60 -1.09 -15.51
N LEU A 22 5.66 -0.35 -14.92
CA LEU A 22 4.90 -0.72 -13.73
C LEU A 22 3.45 -0.97 -14.12
N ALA A 23 2.95 -2.19 -13.91
CA ALA A 23 1.55 -2.56 -14.09
C ALA A 23 0.95 -3.05 -12.76
N LEU A 24 -0.10 -2.39 -12.32
CA LEU A 24 -0.77 -2.61 -11.04
C LEU A 24 -2.14 -3.25 -11.24
N THR A 25 -2.44 -4.24 -10.38
CA THR A 25 -3.76 -4.88 -10.29
C THR A 25 -4.22 -4.98 -8.83
N PHE A 26 -5.48 -5.37 -8.60
CA PHE A 26 -6.02 -5.47 -7.24
C PHE A 26 -5.82 -6.84 -6.58
N THR A 27 -5.55 -7.90 -7.36
CA THR A 27 -5.40 -9.25 -6.81
C THR A 27 -4.12 -9.92 -7.28
N ASN A 28 -3.54 -10.77 -6.42
CA ASN A 28 -2.36 -11.56 -6.78
C ASN A 28 -2.63 -12.46 -7.99
N LYS A 29 -3.86 -12.98 -8.12
CA LYS A 29 -4.29 -13.75 -9.29
C LYS A 29 -4.25 -12.91 -10.56
N ALA A 30 -4.82 -11.70 -10.54
CA ALA A 30 -4.80 -10.79 -11.69
C ALA A 30 -3.37 -10.39 -12.08
N ALA A 31 -2.52 -10.06 -11.10
CA ALA A 31 -1.10 -9.76 -11.35
C ALA A 31 -0.39 -10.94 -12.02
N LYS A 32 -0.60 -12.17 -11.52
CA LYS A 32 -0.01 -13.39 -12.09
C LYS A 32 -0.50 -13.64 -13.52
N GLU A 33 -1.81 -13.60 -13.75
CA GLU A 33 -2.39 -13.78 -15.07
C GLU A 33 -1.92 -12.71 -16.06
N MET A 34 -1.84 -11.44 -15.63
CA MET A 34 -1.33 -10.35 -16.46
C MET A 34 0.14 -10.60 -16.83
N ARG A 35 0.99 -10.99 -15.88
CA ARG A 35 2.40 -11.30 -16.14
C ARG A 35 2.54 -12.45 -17.14
N GLU A 36 1.77 -13.53 -16.97
CA GLU A 36 1.77 -14.66 -17.89
C GLU A 36 1.30 -14.27 -19.30
N ARG A 37 0.28 -13.40 -19.41
CA ARG A 37 -0.21 -12.88 -20.69
C ARG A 37 0.84 -12.05 -21.41
N VAL A 38 1.54 -11.17 -20.69
CA VAL A 38 2.60 -10.34 -21.27
C VAL A 38 3.80 -11.21 -21.67
N ALA A 39 4.21 -12.17 -20.84
CA ALA A 39 5.30 -13.09 -21.14
C ALA A 39 5.03 -13.96 -22.38
N ARG A 40 3.78 -14.36 -22.63
CA ARG A 40 3.41 -15.05 -23.88
C ARG A 40 3.60 -14.21 -25.14
N LEU A 41 3.51 -12.88 -25.02
CA LEU A 41 3.66 -11.95 -26.15
C LEU A 41 5.12 -11.52 -26.36
N LEU A 42 5.88 -11.34 -25.27
CA LEU A 42 7.21 -10.73 -25.29
C LEU A 42 8.35 -11.71 -24.99
N GLY A 43 8.04 -12.91 -24.49
CA GLY A 43 9.05 -13.82 -23.93
C GLY A 43 9.53 -13.34 -22.57
N ASP A 44 10.77 -12.86 -22.50
CA ASP A 44 11.38 -12.42 -21.25
C ASP A 44 10.80 -11.08 -20.78
N VAL A 45 10.23 -11.09 -19.58
CA VAL A 45 9.67 -9.92 -18.88
C VAL A 45 10.38 -9.68 -17.55
N SER A 46 11.64 -10.10 -17.47
CA SER A 46 12.52 -9.84 -16.34
C SER A 46 12.64 -8.34 -16.07
N GLY A 47 12.74 -7.96 -14.81
CA GLY A 47 12.80 -6.55 -14.40
C GLY A 47 11.47 -5.79 -14.41
N MET A 48 10.47 -6.23 -15.19
CA MET A 48 9.13 -5.61 -15.23
C MET A 48 8.35 -5.81 -13.93
N TRP A 49 7.71 -4.75 -13.45
CA TRP A 49 6.88 -4.79 -12.26
C TRP A 49 5.43 -5.03 -12.66
N VAL A 50 4.94 -6.25 -12.41
CA VAL A 50 3.53 -6.61 -12.52
C VAL A 50 3.10 -7.14 -11.15
N SER A 51 2.33 -6.36 -10.40
CA SER A 51 2.04 -6.66 -9.00
C SER A 51 0.74 -6.03 -8.52
N THR A 52 0.35 -6.36 -7.29
CA THR A 52 -0.66 -5.56 -6.59
C THR A 52 -0.05 -4.28 -6.01
N PHE A 53 -0.90 -3.33 -5.60
CA PHE A 53 -0.47 -2.15 -4.84
C PHE A 53 0.33 -2.53 -3.60
N HIS A 54 -0.18 -3.47 -2.79
CA HIS A 54 0.50 -3.91 -1.56
C HIS A 54 1.85 -4.57 -1.85
N ALA A 55 1.94 -5.42 -2.88
CA ALA A 55 3.20 -6.05 -3.26
C ALA A 55 4.23 -5.04 -3.77
N MET A 56 3.79 -4.03 -4.54
CA MET A 56 4.64 -2.91 -4.96
C MET A 56 5.14 -2.12 -3.73
N CYS A 57 4.24 -1.73 -2.83
CA CYS A 57 4.57 -0.96 -1.63
C CYS A 57 5.53 -1.72 -0.72
N ALA A 58 5.25 -3.00 -0.44
CA ALA A 58 6.15 -3.86 0.32
C ALA A 58 7.54 -3.90 -0.33
N ARG A 59 7.62 -4.03 -1.66
CA ARG A 59 8.91 -4.05 -2.38
C ARG A 59 9.70 -2.74 -2.26
N ILE A 60 9.01 -1.60 -2.28
CA ILE A 60 9.62 -0.28 -2.08
C ILE A 60 10.12 -0.16 -0.64
N LEU A 61 9.25 -0.44 0.35
CA LEU A 61 9.58 -0.35 1.76
C LEU A 61 10.73 -1.30 2.16
N ARG A 62 10.77 -2.53 1.63
CA ARG A 62 11.90 -3.45 1.87
C ARG A 62 13.25 -2.87 1.42
N ARG A 63 13.26 -1.92 0.49
CA ARG A 63 14.47 -1.27 0.01
C ARG A 63 14.78 0.01 0.77
N ASP A 64 13.78 0.83 1.05
CA ASP A 64 14.00 2.23 1.40
C ASP A 64 13.33 2.67 2.72
N ILE A 65 12.60 1.80 3.44
CA ILE A 65 11.85 2.20 4.66
C ILE A 65 12.73 2.77 5.77
N GLU A 66 14.02 2.45 5.83
CA GLU A 66 14.96 2.94 6.86
C GLU A 66 15.22 4.45 6.79
N VAL A 67 14.78 5.13 5.73
CA VAL A 67 14.78 6.60 5.70
C VAL A 67 13.73 7.17 6.66
N LEU A 68 12.68 6.40 6.98
CA LEU A 68 11.68 6.74 7.97
C LEU A 68 12.15 6.31 9.36
N PRO A 69 12.11 7.20 10.37
CA PRO A 69 12.57 6.88 11.71
C PRO A 69 11.72 5.79 12.36
N GLY A 70 12.37 4.85 13.05
CA GLY A 70 11.69 3.80 13.82
C GLY A 70 11.30 2.55 13.03
N TYR A 71 11.73 2.43 11.77
CA TYR A 71 11.48 1.25 10.93
C TYR A 71 12.77 0.61 10.43
N THR A 72 12.73 -0.71 10.20
CA THR A 72 13.83 -1.44 9.54
C THR A 72 13.30 -2.24 8.35
N ARG A 73 14.18 -2.56 7.39
CA ARG A 73 13.80 -3.32 6.18
C ARG A 73 13.23 -4.70 6.47
N ASN A 74 13.47 -5.26 7.66
CA ASN A 74 13.08 -6.62 8.04
C ASN A 74 11.71 -6.67 8.75
N PHE A 75 10.81 -5.74 8.45
CA PHE A 75 9.47 -5.71 9.06
C PHE A 75 8.64 -6.98 8.81
N THR A 76 7.72 -7.29 9.72
CA THR A 76 6.74 -8.38 9.51
C THR A 76 5.46 -7.79 8.93
N ILE A 77 4.84 -8.46 7.95
CA ILE A 77 3.54 -8.03 7.44
C ILE A 77 2.46 -8.78 8.22
N TYR A 78 1.63 -8.05 8.93
CA TYR A 78 0.51 -8.61 9.69
C TYR A 78 -0.70 -8.76 8.78
N ASP A 79 -1.26 -9.97 8.75
CA ASP A 79 -2.50 -10.22 8.04
C ASP A 79 -3.73 -9.80 8.87
N THR A 80 -4.93 -10.16 8.39
CA THR A 80 -6.18 -9.81 9.09
C THR A 80 -6.29 -10.50 10.45
N ALA A 81 -5.80 -11.74 10.59
CA ALA A 81 -5.82 -12.48 11.83
C ALA A 81 -4.82 -11.91 12.83
N ASP A 82 -3.59 -11.62 12.38
CA ASP A 82 -2.55 -10.98 13.20
C ASP A 82 -3.02 -9.62 13.73
N LYS A 83 -3.57 -8.77 12.84
CA LYS A 83 -4.14 -7.46 13.21
C LYS A 83 -5.23 -7.60 14.29
N ARG A 84 -6.18 -8.52 14.11
CA ARG A 84 -7.25 -8.77 15.10
C ARG A 84 -6.70 -9.29 16.42
N GLN A 85 -5.70 -10.16 16.38
CA GLN A 85 -5.08 -10.71 17.58
C GLN A 85 -4.32 -9.63 18.34
N LEU A 86 -3.60 -8.74 17.65
CA LEU A 86 -2.93 -7.60 18.27
C LEU A 86 -3.93 -6.66 18.92
N ILE A 87 -5.01 -6.29 18.22
CA ILE A 87 -6.06 -5.43 18.76
C ILE A 87 -6.70 -6.05 20.01
N LYS A 88 -6.95 -7.36 20.01
CA LYS A 88 -7.45 -8.07 21.20
C LYS A 88 -6.50 -7.94 22.39
N ASN A 89 -5.19 -8.04 22.16
CA ASN A 89 -4.18 -7.86 23.20
C ASN A 89 -4.18 -6.41 23.72
N VAL A 90 -4.25 -5.42 22.82
CA VAL A 90 -4.32 -4.00 23.17
C VAL A 90 -5.55 -3.67 24.01
N VAL A 91 -6.73 -4.16 23.63
CA VAL A 91 -7.98 -3.98 24.39
C VAL A 91 -7.83 -4.53 25.82
N LYS A 92 -7.27 -5.73 25.96
CA LYS A 92 -7.02 -6.35 27.27
C LYS A 92 -6.00 -5.55 28.09
N GLU A 93 -4.92 -5.09 27.46
CA GLU A 93 -3.86 -4.30 28.10
C GLU A 93 -4.39 -2.98 28.67
N LEU A 94 -5.27 -2.31 27.93
CA LEU A 94 -5.89 -1.05 28.36
C LEU A 94 -7.01 -1.22 29.39
N GLY A 95 -7.33 -2.45 29.79
CA GLY A 95 -8.39 -2.75 30.76
C GLY A 95 -9.81 -2.66 30.20
N PHE A 96 -9.97 -2.68 28.87
CA PHE A 96 -11.26 -2.60 28.21
C PHE A 96 -11.91 -3.99 28.03
N ASP A 97 -13.25 -4.04 28.08
CA ASP A 97 -14.00 -5.28 27.85
C ASP A 97 -14.08 -5.61 26.35
N ALA A 98 -13.47 -6.71 25.93
CA ALA A 98 -13.48 -7.19 24.54
C ALA A 98 -14.87 -7.61 24.02
N LYS A 99 -15.86 -7.81 24.91
CA LYS A 99 -17.27 -8.02 24.49
C LYS A 99 -17.92 -6.71 24.07
N ARG A 100 -17.60 -5.61 24.75
CA ARG A 100 -18.05 -4.26 24.42
C ARG A 100 -17.26 -3.70 23.24
N PHE A 101 -15.94 -3.77 23.30
CA PHE A 101 -15.01 -3.26 22.29
C PHE A 101 -14.46 -4.40 21.44
N ARG A 102 -15.27 -4.84 20.47
CA ARG A 102 -14.98 -6.04 19.68
C ARG A 102 -13.79 -5.81 18.73
N PRO A 103 -12.75 -6.66 18.74
CA PRO A 103 -11.57 -6.50 17.89
C PRO A 103 -11.86 -6.37 16.38
N PRO A 104 -12.84 -7.09 15.79
CA PRO A 104 -13.18 -6.87 14.38
C PRO A 104 -13.72 -5.46 14.08
N ALA A 105 -14.51 -4.88 14.98
CA ALA A 105 -15.06 -3.53 14.79
C ALA A 105 -13.95 -2.48 14.88
N LEU A 106 -13.07 -2.61 15.88
CA LEU A 106 -11.89 -1.76 16.04
C LEU A 106 -10.92 -1.89 14.85
N ALA A 107 -10.73 -3.09 14.31
CA ALA A 107 -9.89 -3.30 13.12
C ALA A 107 -10.44 -2.56 11.89
N SER A 108 -11.77 -2.62 11.70
CA SER A 108 -12.44 -1.88 10.62
C SER A 108 -12.33 -0.37 10.82
N TRP A 109 -12.52 0.13 12.05
CA TRP A 109 -12.34 1.55 12.36
C TRP A 109 -10.90 2.01 12.11
N ILE A 110 -9.89 1.27 12.59
CA ILE A 110 -8.47 1.59 12.34
C ILE A 110 -8.19 1.70 10.84
N SER A 111 -8.65 0.72 10.04
CA SER A 111 -8.44 0.75 8.59
C SER A 111 -9.18 1.92 7.93
N ALA A 112 -10.42 2.19 8.34
CA ALA A 112 -11.18 3.32 7.83
C ALA A 112 -10.52 4.67 8.14
N ASP A 113 -10.01 4.85 9.37
CA ASP A 113 -9.33 6.07 9.79
C ASP A 113 -8.04 6.30 9.00
N LYS A 114 -7.18 5.26 8.92
CA LYS A 114 -5.95 5.26 8.10
C LYS A 114 -6.22 5.69 6.66
N ASN A 115 -7.29 5.19 6.04
CA ASN A 115 -7.62 5.50 4.65
C ASN A 115 -8.30 6.87 4.46
N ARG A 116 -9.06 7.37 5.45
CA ARG A 116 -9.75 8.67 5.38
C ARG A 116 -8.82 9.84 5.65
N ASN A 117 -7.87 9.68 6.56
CA ASN A 117 -7.03 10.77 7.06
C ASN A 117 -5.52 10.48 6.86
N PRO A 118 -5.06 10.20 5.62
CA PRO A 118 -3.67 9.82 5.38
C PRO A 118 -2.64 10.93 5.69
N ASP A 119 -3.11 12.18 5.83
CA ASP A 119 -2.28 13.37 6.05
C ASP A 119 -2.26 13.86 7.50
N ARG A 120 -2.96 13.19 8.43
CA ARG A 120 -3.12 13.66 9.80
C ARG A 120 -2.31 12.84 10.78
N ASP A 121 -1.68 13.55 11.71
CA ASP A 121 -1.19 12.96 12.95
C ASP A 121 -2.36 12.75 13.92
N GLY A 122 -2.55 11.50 14.36
CA GLY A 122 -3.56 11.11 15.34
C GLY A 122 -4.75 10.35 14.75
N TRP A 123 -5.65 9.92 15.63
CA TRP A 123 -6.82 9.10 15.29
C TRP A 123 -8.10 9.94 15.27
N THR A 124 -8.99 9.72 14.28
CA THR A 124 -10.28 10.42 14.29
C THR A 124 -11.32 9.80 15.20
N ILE A 125 -12.14 10.67 15.76
CA ILE A 125 -13.34 10.34 16.52
C ILE A 125 -14.39 9.67 15.63
N ASP A 126 -15.22 8.79 16.21
CA ASP A 126 -16.30 8.11 15.47
C ASP A 126 -17.53 9.04 15.37
N PRO A 127 -17.80 9.67 14.22
CA PRO A 127 -18.88 10.64 14.11
C PRO A 127 -20.26 9.97 14.14
N GLU A 128 -20.34 8.65 13.90
CA GLU A 128 -21.58 7.89 13.79
C GLU A 128 -22.00 7.21 15.10
N GLY A 129 -21.21 7.38 16.18
CA GLY A 129 -21.66 7.23 17.56
C GLY A 129 -21.93 5.80 18.02
N GLY A 130 -20.92 4.92 17.96
CA GLY A 130 -21.02 3.57 18.54
C GLY A 130 -20.00 3.27 19.66
N ILE A 131 -18.85 3.94 19.63
CA ILE A 131 -17.71 3.71 20.54
C ILE A 131 -17.26 5.05 21.11
N ASP A 132 -16.87 5.07 22.38
CA ASP A 132 -16.32 6.25 23.04
C ASP A 132 -15.01 6.70 22.36
N ASP A 133 -14.95 7.98 21.98
CA ASP A 133 -13.82 8.58 21.28
C ASP A 133 -12.49 8.47 22.05
N GLU A 134 -12.52 8.55 23.38
CA GLU A 134 -11.33 8.38 24.21
C GLU A 134 -10.81 6.94 24.09
N VAL A 135 -11.73 5.97 24.03
CA VAL A 135 -11.38 4.55 23.86
C VAL A 135 -10.75 4.33 22.50
N LEU A 136 -11.34 4.87 21.43
CA LEU A 136 -10.81 4.76 20.08
C LEU A 136 -9.39 5.34 19.98
N ALA A 137 -9.19 6.55 20.49
CA ALA A 137 -7.89 7.22 20.47
C ALA A 137 -6.83 6.39 21.23
N ARG A 138 -7.17 5.88 22.42
CA ARG A 138 -6.26 5.06 23.24
C ARG A 138 -5.93 3.72 22.59
N VAL A 139 -6.93 3.03 22.03
CA VAL A 139 -6.73 1.77 21.33
C VAL A 139 -5.87 1.98 20.07
N GLY A 140 -6.19 2.99 19.26
CA GLY A 140 -5.43 3.30 18.05
C GLY A 140 -3.97 3.64 18.36
N ALA A 141 -3.73 4.51 19.35
CA ALA A 141 -2.39 4.90 19.76
C ALA A 141 -1.57 3.69 20.23
N ARG A 142 -2.15 2.87 21.12
CA ARG A 142 -1.45 1.68 21.64
C ARG A 142 -1.26 0.61 20.56
N TYR A 143 -2.20 0.47 19.63
CA TYR A 143 -2.05 -0.39 18.46
C TYR A 143 -0.85 0.03 17.60
N GLN A 144 -0.74 1.30 17.22
CA GLN A 144 0.37 1.77 16.40
C GLN A 144 1.72 1.65 17.12
N GLU A 145 1.74 1.91 18.43
CA GLU A 145 2.92 1.71 19.25
C GLU A 145 3.39 0.25 19.23
N ARG A 146 2.48 -0.71 19.46
CA ARG A 146 2.80 -2.15 19.38
C ARG A 146 3.25 -2.58 17.99
N MET A 147 2.64 -2.03 16.93
CA MET A 147 3.08 -2.28 15.55
C MET A 147 4.54 -1.85 15.35
N ARG A 148 4.93 -0.66 15.83
CA ARG A 148 6.31 -0.18 15.78
C ARG A 148 7.26 -1.01 16.63
N GLU A 149 6.90 -1.32 17.88
CA GLU A 149 7.70 -2.18 18.78
C GLU A 149 8.01 -3.54 18.13
N ASN A 150 7.03 -4.11 17.43
CA ASN A 150 7.18 -5.40 16.75
C ASN A 150 7.85 -5.29 15.37
N ASN A 151 8.23 -4.08 14.93
CA ASN A 151 8.65 -3.79 13.57
C ASN A 151 7.69 -4.45 12.56
N ALA A 152 6.39 -4.23 12.74
CA ALA A 152 5.33 -4.85 11.98
C ALA A 152 4.52 -3.80 11.24
N LEU A 153 4.05 -4.14 10.04
CA LEU A 153 3.20 -3.32 9.18
C LEU A 153 1.94 -4.11 8.81
N ASP A 154 0.77 -3.48 8.85
CA ASP A 154 -0.44 -4.04 8.26
C ASP A 154 -0.58 -3.62 6.78
N PHE A 155 -1.63 -4.10 6.10
CA PHE A 155 -1.86 -3.74 4.70
C PHE A 155 -2.08 -2.24 4.47
N ASP A 156 -2.71 -1.54 5.42
CA ASP A 156 -2.94 -0.10 5.32
C ASP A 156 -1.60 0.65 5.47
N ASP A 157 -0.74 0.23 6.40
CA ASP A 157 0.61 0.78 6.63
C ASP A 157 1.49 0.67 5.39
N LEU A 158 1.40 -0.42 4.63
CA LEU A 158 2.17 -0.56 3.39
C LEU A 158 1.88 0.61 2.43
N LEU A 159 0.61 0.99 2.29
CA LEU A 159 0.22 2.08 1.40
C LEU A 159 0.63 3.43 1.98
N LEU A 160 0.30 3.67 3.26
CA LEU A 160 0.54 4.95 3.92
C LEU A 160 2.03 5.28 4.05
N LEU A 161 2.85 4.34 4.52
CA LEU A 161 4.29 4.58 4.68
C LEU A 161 5.00 4.72 3.34
N THR A 162 4.52 4.03 2.30
CA THR A 162 5.07 4.24 0.95
C THR A 162 4.72 5.64 0.42
N LEU A 163 3.52 6.14 0.74
CA LEU A 163 3.10 7.48 0.37
C LEU A 163 3.91 8.53 1.12
N GLU A 164 4.04 8.39 2.43
CA GLU A 164 4.88 9.24 3.28
C GLU A 164 6.33 9.27 2.77
N LEU A 165 6.90 8.11 2.44
CA LEU A 165 8.22 8.01 1.85
C LEU A 165 8.33 8.75 0.51
N CYS A 166 7.31 8.69 -0.34
CA CYS A 166 7.29 9.44 -1.60
C CYS A 166 7.17 10.97 -1.40
N GLU A 167 6.47 11.40 -0.36
CA GLU A 167 6.17 12.81 -0.11
C GLU A 167 7.29 13.51 0.69
N LEU A 168 7.82 12.84 1.70
CA LEU A 168 8.85 13.39 2.59
C LEU A 168 10.28 13.16 2.09
N HIS A 169 10.50 12.15 1.23
CA HIS A 169 11.82 11.83 0.70
C HIS A 169 11.84 11.85 -0.84
N PRO A 170 11.87 13.05 -1.47
CA PRO A 170 11.92 13.21 -2.93
C PRO A 170 12.99 12.40 -3.63
N GLY A 171 14.18 12.24 -3.04
CA GLY A 171 15.25 11.43 -3.63
C GLY A 171 14.87 9.96 -3.83
N VAL A 172 14.08 9.39 -2.90
CA VAL A 172 13.56 8.03 -3.05
C VAL A 172 12.46 8.00 -4.11
N ARG A 173 11.50 8.93 -4.04
CA ARG A 173 10.44 9.07 -5.06
C ARG A 173 11.02 9.18 -6.47
N ASP A 174 11.99 10.05 -6.67
CA ASP A 174 12.55 10.38 -7.97
C ASP A 174 13.31 9.20 -8.58
N ALA A 175 13.95 8.37 -7.75
CA ALA A 175 14.56 7.12 -8.20
C ALA A 175 13.52 6.15 -8.81
N TYR A 176 12.32 6.07 -8.23
CA TYR A 176 11.24 5.26 -8.77
C TYR A 176 10.55 5.94 -9.97
N ALA A 177 10.31 7.25 -9.90
CA ALA A 177 9.67 8.00 -10.98
C ALA A 177 10.53 8.02 -12.25
N TYR A 178 11.86 8.12 -12.11
CA TYR A 178 12.81 8.01 -13.22
C TYR A 178 12.88 6.61 -13.80
N ARG A 179 12.72 5.58 -12.96
CA ARG A 179 12.67 4.19 -13.41
C ARG A 179 11.42 3.91 -14.23
N PHE A 180 10.24 4.30 -13.73
CA PHE A 180 8.97 3.91 -14.34
C PHE A 180 8.55 4.88 -15.43
N ARG A 181 9.01 4.61 -16.65
CA ARG A 181 8.60 5.34 -17.85
C ARG A 181 7.12 5.17 -18.17
N GLN A 182 6.52 4.04 -17.83
CA GLN A 182 5.09 3.81 -17.97
C GLN A 182 4.53 3.21 -16.67
N VAL A 183 3.54 3.89 -16.10
CA VAL A 183 2.72 3.36 -15.01
C VAL A 183 1.34 3.00 -15.56
N MET A 184 0.84 1.83 -15.20
CA MET A 184 -0.43 1.29 -15.66
C MET A 184 -1.23 0.73 -14.48
N VAL A 185 -2.52 1.02 -14.42
CA VAL A 185 -3.43 0.51 -13.37
C VAL A 185 -4.63 -0.15 -14.04
N ASP A 186 -4.87 -1.41 -13.72
CA ASP A 186 -6.08 -2.15 -14.08
C ASP A 186 -7.16 -1.97 -13.02
N GLU A 187 -8.43 -1.98 -13.41
CA GLU A 187 -9.60 -1.82 -12.52
C GLU A 187 -9.54 -0.51 -11.73
N TYR A 188 -9.21 0.60 -12.40
CA TYR A 188 -8.92 1.87 -11.73
C TYR A 188 -10.10 2.41 -10.91
N GLN A 189 -11.34 2.03 -11.23
CA GLN A 189 -12.53 2.37 -10.44
C GLN A 189 -12.45 1.91 -8.97
N ASP A 190 -11.64 0.91 -8.65
CA ASP A 190 -11.45 0.40 -7.30
C ASP A 190 -10.36 1.16 -6.51
N THR A 191 -9.74 2.18 -7.12
CA THR A 191 -8.61 2.93 -6.55
C THR A 191 -9.07 3.94 -5.50
N ASN A 192 -8.48 3.89 -4.29
CA ASN A 192 -8.71 4.89 -3.26
C ASN A 192 -7.75 6.10 -3.37
N ARG A 193 -7.97 7.14 -2.53
CA ARG A 193 -7.16 8.37 -2.56
C ARG A 193 -5.66 8.14 -2.33
N VAL A 194 -5.29 7.22 -1.45
CA VAL A 194 -3.89 6.89 -1.14
C VAL A 194 -3.22 6.23 -2.35
N GLN A 195 -3.87 5.22 -2.93
CA GLN A 195 -3.41 4.52 -4.13
C GLN A 195 -3.28 5.46 -5.32
N TYR A 196 -4.22 6.39 -5.49
CA TYR A 196 -4.14 7.42 -6.52
C TYR A 196 -2.89 8.30 -6.35
N ARG A 197 -2.64 8.84 -5.15
CA ARG A 197 -1.46 9.68 -4.88
C ARG A 197 -0.16 8.92 -5.12
N LEU A 198 -0.07 7.67 -4.67
CA LEU A 198 1.07 6.80 -4.93
C LEU A 198 1.37 6.70 -6.43
N VAL A 199 0.36 6.39 -7.24
CA VAL A 199 0.51 6.27 -8.70
C VAL A 199 0.92 7.60 -9.33
N ARG A 200 0.40 8.73 -8.83
CA ARG A 200 0.81 10.07 -9.30
C ARG A 200 2.27 10.37 -8.98
N HIS A 201 2.76 10.00 -7.80
CA HIS A 201 4.18 10.15 -7.46
C HIS A 201 5.07 9.27 -8.34
N LEU A 202 4.70 8.01 -8.54
CA LEU A 202 5.48 7.07 -9.36
C LEU A 202 5.49 7.43 -10.85
N ALA A 203 4.45 8.12 -11.33
CA ALA A 203 4.39 8.61 -12.72
C ALA A 203 4.92 10.04 -12.89
N SER A 204 5.38 10.70 -11.81
CA SER A 204 5.60 12.16 -11.79
C SER A 204 6.67 12.67 -12.74
N HIS A 205 7.68 11.85 -13.09
CA HIS A 205 8.76 12.27 -13.98
C HIS A 205 8.34 12.32 -15.45
N TYR A 206 7.71 11.26 -15.96
CA TYR A 206 7.33 11.16 -17.37
C TYR A 206 5.87 11.56 -17.64
N GLY A 207 5.01 11.58 -16.62
CA GLY A 207 3.58 11.84 -16.76
C GLY A 207 2.78 10.71 -17.43
N ASN A 208 3.42 9.59 -17.77
CA ASN A 208 2.82 8.47 -18.50
C ASN A 208 2.03 7.54 -17.59
N LEU A 209 0.79 7.92 -17.29
CA LEU A 209 -0.17 7.10 -16.55
C LEU A 209 -1.26 6.58 -17.50
N ALA A 210 -1.43 5.27 -17.57
CA ALA A 210 -2.55 4.62 -18.25
C ALA A 210 -3.45 3.93 -17.23
N VAL A 211 -4.76 4.17 -17.30
CA VAL A 211 -5.77 3.56 -16.43
C VAL A 211 -6.80 2.84 -17.28
N CYS A 212 -7.33 1.72 -16.78
CA CYS A 212 -8.38 0.93 -17.41
C CYS A 212 -9.53 0.69 -16.45
#